data_AF-A0A7G2TGU4-F1
#
_entry.id   AF-A0A7G2TGU4-F1
#
_cell.length_a   1.000
_cell.length_b   1.000
_cell.length_c   1.000
_cell.angle_alpha   90.00
_cell.angle_beta   90.00
_cell.angle_gamma   90.00
#
_symmetry.space_group_name_H-M   'P 1'
#
loop_
_entity.id
_entity.type
_entity.pdbx_description
1 polymer ?
#
loop_
_entity_poly.entity_id
_entity_poly.type
_entity_poly.pdbx_seq_one_letter_code
_entity_poly.pdbx_strand_id
1 'polypeptide(L)'
;MSDLLGQRPDMSHVNRHGGTLLSTILHGSENAPDRDGAAHIAGLELALHAGVALSRSAIRSTGRADVAAFLQDWAEAHPGQAV
;
A
#
# COMPACT_ATOMS: atom_id res chain seq x y z
N MET A 1 -15.94 -5.39 -13.21
CA MET A 1 -14.68 -6.01 -12.75
C MET A 1 -15.04 -7.00 -11.66
N SER A 2 -14.73 -8.29 -11.82
CA SER A 2 -15.13 -9.37 -10.91
C SER A 2 -14.02 -9.78 -9.92
N ASP A 3 -12.98 -8.95 -9.79
CA ASP A 3 -11.89 -9.16 -8.85
C ASP A 3 -12.27 -8.74 -7.42
N LEU A 4 -11.41 -9.07 -6.46
CA LEU A 4 -11.66 -8.82 -5.05
C LEU A 4 -11.94 -7.33 -4.76
N LEU A 5 -11.19 -6.39 -5.36
CA LEU A 5 -11.36 -4.96 -5.08
C LEU A 5 -12.67 -4.42 -5.67
N GLY A 6 -13.09 -4.95 -6.83
CA GLY A 6 -14.39 -4.67 -7.44
C GLY A 6 -15.59 -5.06 -6.56
N GLN A 7 -15.41 -6.01 -5.64
CA GLN A 7 -16.44 -6.42 -4.67
C GLN A 7 -16.55 -5.48 -3.46
N ARG A 8 -15.78 -4.38 -3.43
CA ARG A 8 -15.76 -3.37 -2.37
C ARG A 8 -15.58 -3.97 -0.96
N PRO A 9 -14.51 -4.75 -0.73
CA PRO A 9 -14.21 -5.30 0.58
C PRO A 9 -13.94 -4.17 1.58
N ASP A 10 -14.00 -4.49 2.86
CA ASP A 10 -13.63 -3.54 3.91
C ASP A 10 -12.13 -3.23 3.85
N MET A 11 -11.80 -2.06 3.30
CA MET A 11 -10.42 -1.58 3.18
C MET A 11 -9.82 -1.15 4.52
N SER A 12 -10.62 -1.06 5.58
CA SER A 12 -10.17 -0.78 6.94
C SER A 12 -9.86 -2.05 7.74
N HIS A 13 -10.08 -3.23 7.15
CA HIS A 13 -9.86 -4.51 7.82
C HIS A 13 -8.43 -4.63 8.38
N VAL A 14 -8.36 -5.02 9.65
CA VAL A 14 -7.13 -5.37 10.35
C VAL A 14 -7.07 -6.88 10.50
N ASN A 15 -6.01 -7.49 9.97
CA ASN A 15 -5.82 -8.93 10.05
C ASN A 15 -5.48 -9.38 11.48
N ARG A 16 -5.42 -10.71 11.71
CA ARG A 16 -5.12 -11.30 13.04
C ARG A 16 -3.73 -10.96 13.61
N HIS A 17 -2.85 -10.35 12.81
CA HIS A 17 -1.51 -9.92 13.20
C HIS A 17 -1.43 -8.40 13.41
N GLY A 18 -2.55 -7.67 13.34
CA GLY A 18 -2.60 -6.22 13.49
C GLY A 18 -2.29 -5.42 12.22
N GLY A 19 -2.13 -6.08 11.07
CA GLY A 19 -1.82 -5.43 9.79
C GLY A 19 -3.06 -5.05 8.98
N THR A 20 -3.05 -3.85 8.40
CA THR A 20 -3.97 -3.42 7.33
C THR A 20 -3.52 -3.93 5.96
N LEU A 21 -4.36 -3.78 4.93
CA LEU A 21 -3.98 -4.05 3.54
C LEU A 21 -2.68 -3.31 3.14
N LEU A 22 -2.59 -2.01 3.44
CA LEU A 22 -1.37 -1.21 3.19
C LEU A 22 -0.15 -1.85 3.86
N SER A 23 -0.19 -2.04 5.17
CA SER A 23 0.96 -2.56 5.92
C SER A 23 1.35 -3.98 5.48
N THR A 24 0.38 -4.78 5.02
CA THR A 24 0.63 -6.15 4.54
C THR A 24 1.38 -6.14 3.21
N ILE A 25 1.02 -5.24 2.28
CA ILE A 25 1.74 -5.09 1.02
C ILE A 25 3.16 -4.56 1.27
N LEU A 26 3.31 -3.55 2.15
CA LEU A 26 4.62 -3.01 2.51
C LEU A 26 5.51 -4.06 3.15
N HIS A 27 4.98 -4.81 4.11
CA HIS A 27 5.70 -5.93 4.73
C HIS A 27 6.15 -6.96 3.69
N GLY A 28 5.30 -7.30 2.71
CA GLY A 28 5.66 -8.17 1.60
C GLY A 28 6.82 -7.62 0.77
N SER A 29 6.78 -6.31 0.45
CA SER A 29 7.83 -5.65 -0.33
C SER A 29 9.20 -5.67 0.36
N GLU A 30 9.23 -5.66 1.69
CA GLU A 30 10.47 -5.67 2.49
C GLU A 30 11.01 -7.09 2.69
N ASN A 31 10.14 -8.11 2.67
CA ASN A 31 10.51 -9.51 2.93
C ASN A 31 10.65 -10.34 1.65
N ALA A 32 10.56 -9.72 0.47
CA ALA A 32 10.78 -10.34 -0.81
C ALA A 32 11.85 -9.57 -1.64
N PRO A 33 13.09 -9.43 -1.11
CA PRO A 33 14.11 -8.57 -1.72
C PRO A 33 14.56 -9.04 -3.12
N ASP A 34 14.45 -10.34 -3.40
CA ASP A 34 14.78 -10.92 -4.71
C ASP A 34 13.68 -10.70 -5.76
N ARG A 35 12.53 -10.12 -5.36
CA ARG A 35 11.43 -9.82 -6.28
C ARG A 35 11.50 -8.38 -6.75
N ASP A 36 11.09 -8.18 -7.99
CA ASP A 36 10.95 -6.85 -8.57
C ASP A 36 9.93 -6.01 -7.76
N GLY A 37 10.30 -4.75 -7.52
CA GLY A 37 9.48 -3.78 -6.82
C GLY A 37 8.23 -3.40 -7.57
N ALA A 38 8.28 -3.49 -8.90
CA ALA A 38 7.17 -3.15 -9.78
C ALA A 38 5.87 -3.88 -9.40
N ALA A 39 5.95 -5.15 -8.98
CA ALA A 39 4.77 -5.91 -8.58
C ALA A 39 4.12 -5.38 -7.30
N HIS A 40 4.93 -4.97 -6.32
CA HIS A 40 4.42 -4.39 -5.07
C HIS A 40 3.88 -2.98 -5.29
N ILE A 41 4.55 -2.17 -6.12
CA ILE A 41 4.08 -0.84 -6.52
C ILE A 41 2.72 -0.94 -7.23
N ALA A 42 2.57 -1.86 -8.18
CA ALA A 42 1.28 -2.08 -8.84
C ALA A 42 0.18 -2.51 -7.85
N GLY A 43 0.51 -3.35 -6.87
CA GLY A 43 -0.42 -3.72 -5.80
C GLY A 43 -0.82 -2.54 -4.91
N LEU A 44 0.13 -1.66 -4.57
CA LEU A 44 -0.12 -0.44 -3.80
C LEU A 44 -0.99 0.54 -4.60
N GLU A 45 -0.70 0.76 -5.87
CA GLU A 45 -1.48 1.62 -6.76
C GLU A 45 -2.95 1.16 -6.82
N LEU A 46 -3.19 -0.14 -7.01
CA LEU A 46 -4.55 -0.70 -7.00
C LEU A 46 -5.25 -0.49 -5.64
N ALA A 47 -4.54 -0.74 -4.53
CA ALA A 47 -5.09 -0.57 -3.19
C ALA A 47 -5.42 0.90 -2.86
N LEU A 48 -4.56 1.82 -3.28
CA LEU A 48 -4.76 3.25 -3.08
C LEU A 48 -5.91 3.78 -3.93
N HIS A 49 -6.02 3.37 -5.20
CA HIS A 49 -7.20 3.67 -6.02
C HIS A 49 -8.49 3.11 -5.42
N ALA A 50 -8.42 1.95 -4.76
CA ALA A 50 -9.57 1.34 -4.09
C ALA A 50 -9.94 2.00 -2.75
N GLY A 51 -9.19 3.02 -2.31
CA GLY A 51 -9.53 3.85 -1.15
C GLY A 51 -8.86 3.46 0.16
N VAL A 52 -7.78 2.66 0.13
CA VAL A 52 -6.97 2.41 1.34
C VAL A 52 -6.38 3.72 1.86
N ALA A 53 -6.44 3.93 3.18
CA ALA A 53 -5.81 5.10 3.81
C ALA A 53 -4.28 5.00 3.77
N LEU A 54 -3.60 6.07 3.37
CA LEU A 54 -2.15 6.12 3.30
C LEU A 54 -1.58 6.76 4.57
N SER A 55 -1.03 5.95 5.48
CA SER A 55 -0.40 6.48 6.69
C SER A 55 0.93 7.16 6.39
N ARG A 56 1.11 8.42 6.81
CA ARG A 56 2.41 9.12 6.71
C ARG A 56 3.52 8.41 7.47
N SER A 57 3.18 7.71 8.55
CA SER A 57 4.16 6.91 9.29
C SER A 57 4.62 5.71 8.48
N ALA A 58 3.72 5.07 7.73
CA ALA A 58 4.06 3.93 6.88
C ALA A 58 5.04 4.34 5.76
N ILE A 59 4.86 5.52 5.15
CA ILE A 59 5.79 6.07 4.16
C ILE A 59 7.20 6.18 4.75
N ARG A 60 7.34 6.81 5.93
CA ARG A 60 8.64 7.01 6.60
C ARG A 60 9.32 5.72 7.04
N SER A 61 8.52 4.70 7.36
CA SER A 61 9.02 3.41 7.84
C SER A 61 9.32 2.41 6.72
N THR A 62 8.98 2.73 5.46
CA THR A 62 9.21 1.84 4.31
C THR A 62 10.71 1.80 4.00
N GLY A 63 11.33 0.62 4.13
CA GLY A 63 12.77 0.46 3.94
C GLY A 63 13.23 0.41 2.47
N ARG A 64 12.31 0.14 1.54
CA ARG A 64 12.62 -0.04 0.12
C ARG A 64 12.46 1.27 -0.65
N ALA A 65 13.56 1.80 -1.20
CA ALA A 65 13.63 3.17 -1.69
C ALA A 65 12.67 3.51 -2.85
N ASP A 66 12.48 2.57 -3.78
CA ASP A 66 11.55 2.73 -4.91
C ASP A 66 10.08 2.75 -4.46
N VAL A 67 9.71 1.89 -3.50
CA VAL A 67 8.37 1.87 -2.90
C VAL A 67 8.14 3.14 -2.10
N ALA A 68 9.11 3.57 -1.29
CA ALA A 68 9.01 4.81 -0.52
C ALA A 68 8.84 6.04 -1.43
N ALA A 69 9.59 6.12 -2.54
CA ALA A 69 9.45 7.17 -3.53
C ALA A 69 8.04 7.19 -4.15
N PHE A 70 7.54 6.04 -4.60
CA PHE A 70 6.17 5.94 -5.13
C PHE A 70 5.10 6.42 -4.13
N LEU A 71 5.20 6.02 -2.86
CA LEU A 71 4.23 6.42 -1.84
C LEU A 71 4.29 7.93 -1.54
N GLN A 72 5.49 8.52 -1.58
CA GLN A 72 5.67 9.95 -1.41
C GLN A 72 5.03 10.72 -2.57
N ASP A 73 5.31 10.32 -3.81
CA ASP A 73 4.70 10.90 -5.01
C ASP A 73 3.16 10.78 -4.97
N TRP A 74 2.65 9.63 -4.54
CA TRP A 74 1.21 9.43 -4.38
C TRP A 74 0.60 10.37 -3.34
N ALA A 75 1.24 10.51 -2.17
CA ALA A 75 0.76 11.37 -1.09
C ALA A 75 0.74 12.85 -1.49
N GLU A 76 1.70 13.28 -2.32
CA GLU A 76 1.74 14.63 -2.89
C GLU A 76 0.62 14.86 -3.91
N ALA A 77 0.34 13.88 -4.76
CA ALA A 77 -0.76 13.94 -5.73
C ALA A 77 -2.16 13.83 -5.07
N HIS A 78 -2.27 13.12 -3.95
CA HIS A 78 -3.54 12.82 -3.26
C HIS A 78 -3.49 13.19 -1.77
N PRO A 79 -3.33 14.48 -1.42
CA PRO A 79 -3.08 14.90 -0.04
C PRO A 79 -4.20 14.54 0.94
N GLY A 80 -5.45 14.43 0.46
CA GLY A 80 -6.60 14.03 1.28
C GLY A 80 -6.64 12.55 1.67
N GLN A 81 -5.82 11.70 1.04
CA GLN A 81 -5.70 10.28 1.37
C GLN A 81 -4.58 10.00 2.37
N ALA A 82 -3.65 10.96 2.53
CA ALA A 82 -2.51 10.85 3.44
C ALA A 82 -2.90 11.25 4.88
N VAL A 83 -2.95 10.26 5.77
CA VAL A 83 -3.39 10.38 7.17
C VAL A 83 -2.27 10.19 8.19
#